data_AF-A0A2W6CPP1-F1
#
_entry.id   AF-A0A2W6CPP1-F1
#
_cell.length_a   1.000
_cell.length_b   1.000
_cell.length_c   1.000
_cell.angle_alpha   90.00
_cell.angle_beta   90.00
_cell.angle_gamma   90.00
#
_symmetry.space_group_name_H-M   'P 1'
#
loop_
_entity.id
_entity.type
_entity.pdbx_description
1 polymer ?
#
loop_
_entity_poly.entity_id
_entity_poly.type
_entity_poly.pdbx_seq_one_letter_code
_entity_poly.pdbx_strand_id
1 'polypeptide(L)'
;MPMSTDAPWDSGPSRAAFFDLDKTLIPGSSLFLLARGLHASDNIKFRLIDIMRFGWGQAAFRLRGESDKDLGRSQRSGLNLVSGRRQDELRTWCVDIAREWIVPRVYEGMVEVIEEHKSKGDATFLVTAAPTELAETLADELGMSGAIGTAAEVDDEGVYTGNLPGPVLHGEDKAAAVAKRADELGLSLAESSAYTDSVNDLPMLELVGHPHAVNPARQLKRLADERGWPIKEMRTSRKGLVISIGTGAAALAGATALAMRQRHRR
;
A
#
# COMPACT_ATOMS: atom_id res chain seq x y z
N MET A 1 -29.85 17.62 -41.60
CA MET A 1 -29.40 17.95 -40.23
C MET A 1 -28.74 16.71 -39.67
N PRO A 2 -27.40 16.59 -39.64
CA PRO A 2 -26.79 15.51 -38.87
C PRO A 2 -26.99 15.78 -37.38
N MET A 3 -27.46 14.77 -36.65
CA MET A 3 -27.58 14.78 -35.20
C MET A 3 -26.20 14.98 -34.57
N SER A 4 -26.11 15.87 -33.58
CA SER A 4 -24.93 16.04 -32.73
C SER A 4 -24.70 14.76 -31.92
N THR A 5 -23.61 14.06 -32.21
CA THR A 5 -23.03 13.04 -31.33
C THR A 5 -22.12 13.70 -30.30
N ASP A 6 -22.72 14.44 -29.37
CA ASP A 6 -22.06 14.76 -28.11
C ASP A 6 -22.69 13.85 -27.06
N ALA A 7 -22.06 12.71 -26.80
CA ALA A 7 -22.31 11.92 -25.60
C ALA A 7 -21.46 12.53 -24.46
N PRO A 8 -22.05 13.10 -23.39
CA PRO A 8 -21.28 13.86 -22.39
C PRO A 8 -20.34 13.08 -21.46
N TRP A 9 -20.01 11.81 -21.71
CA TRP A 9 -19.29 10.98 -20.73
C TRP A 9 -18.74 9.69 -21.37
N ASP A 10 -17.45 9.69 -21.73
CA ASP A 10 -16.57 8.51 -21.60
C ASP A 10 -15.07 8.88 -21.76
N SER A 11 -14.61 9.91 -21.05
CA SER A 11 -13.19 10.02 -20.73
C SER A 11 -13.04 9.42 -19.33
N GLY A 12 -12.15 8.44 -19.16
CA GLY A 12 -11.82 7.86 -17.85
C GLY A 12 -11.46 8.90 -16.78
N PRO A 13 -11.11 8.47 -15.56
CA PRO A 13 -10.79 9.39 -14.48
C PRO A 13 -9.74 10.42 -14.93
N SER A 14 -10.00 11.71 -14.68
CA SER A 14 -9.08 12.80 -15.03
C SER A 14 -8.13 13.17 -13.89
N ARG A 15 -8.34 12.62 -12.69
CA ARG A 15 -7.54 12.85 -11.48
C ARG A 15 -7.39 11.56 -10.68
N ALA A 16 -6.39 11.53 -9.80
CA ALA A 16 -6.10 10.36 -9.00
C ALA A 16 -5.75 10.69 -7.54
N ALA A 17 -5.76 9.66 -6.70
CA ALA A 17 -5.23 9.68 -5.36
C ALA A 17 -4.20 8.56 -5.18
N PHE A 18 -2.98 8.94 -4.78
CA PHE A 18 -1.85 8.05 -4.59
C PHE A 18 -1.60 7.82 -3.09
N PHE A 19 -1.58 6.56 -2.66
CA PHE A 19 -1.51 6.19 -1.26
C PHE A 19 -0.24 5.39 -0.98
N ASP A 20 0.60 5.87 -0.07
CA ASP A 20 1.65 5.03 0.51
C ASP A 20 1.04 3.93 1.41
N LEU A 21 1.76 2.83 1.62
CA LEU A 21 1.27 1.67 2.37
C LEU A 21 1.69 1.68 3.85
N ASP A 22 3.00 1.60 4.10
CA ASP A 22 3.56 1.33 5.43
C ASP A 22 3.42 2.58 6.33
N LYS A 23 2.77 2.45 7.48
CA LYS A 23 2.41 3.56 8.43
C LYS A 23 1.42 4.59 7.89
N THR A 24 1.10 4.51 6.59
CA THR A 24 0.09 5.35 5.92
C THR A 24 -1.27 4.65 5.89
N LEU A 25 -1.43 3.58 5.10
CA LEU A 25 -2.66 2.76 5.08
C LEU A 25 -2.72 1.78 6.25
N ILE A 26 -1.58 1.20 6.65
CA ILE A 26 -1.50 0.22 7.73
C ILE A 26 -0.55 0.66 8.85
N PRO A 27 -0.77 0.27 10.12
CA PRO A 27 0.23 0.40 11.15
C PRO A 27 1.39 -0.58 10.92
N GLY A 28 2.61 -0.06 10.84
CA GLY A 28 3.82 -0.88 10.77
C GLY A 28 4.29 -1.14 9.34
N SER A 29 4.84 -2.32 9.09
CA SER A 29 5.43 -2.67 7.78
C SER A 29 4.75 -3.87 7.16
N SER A 30 4.32 -3.72 5.91
CA SER A 30 3.72 -4.74 5.06
C SER A 30 4.70 -5.87 4.77
N LEU A 31 5.98 -5.57 4.50
CA LEU A 31 6.99 -6.59 4.24
C LEU A 31 7.21 -7.50 5.47
N PHE A 32 7.16 -6.93 6.68
CA PHE A 32 7.21 -7.73 7.90
C PHE A 32 5.98 -8.63 8.05
N LEU A 33 4.78 -8.11 7.75
CA LEU A 33 3.54 -8.91 7.77
C LEU A 33 3.57 -10.02 6.71
N LEU A 34 4.11 -9.73 5.52
CA LEU A 34 4.33 -10.70 4.45
C LEU A 34 5.25 -11.82 4.89
N ALA A 35 6.44 -11.49 5.41
CA ALA A 35 7.40 -12.48 5.89
C ALA A 35 6.81 -13.34 7.02
N ARG A 36 6.06 -12.73 7.93
CA ARG A 36 5.38 -13.44 9.02
C ARG A 36 4.28 -14.38 8.50
N GLY A 37 3.48 -13.94 7.54
CA GLY A 37 2.43 -14.76 6.92
C GLY A 37 3.03 -15.96 6.19
N LEU A 38 4.05 -15.74 5.37
CA LEU A 38 4.77 -16.79 4.64
C LEU A 38 5.39 -17.84 5.58
N HIS A 39 5.87 -17.40 6.75
CA HIS A 39 6.35 -18.31 7.80
C HIS A 39 5.22 -19.11 8.46
N ALA A 40 4.10 -18.45 8.79
CA ALA A 40 2.98 -19.07 9.49
C ALA A 40 2.23 -20.09 8.62
N SER A 41 2.23 -19.90 7.30
CA SER A 41 1.59 -20.81 6.34
C SER A 41 2.47 -22.01 5.95
N ASP A 42 3.64 -22.19 6.58
CA ASP A 42 4.66 -23.21 6.24
C ASP A 42 5.19 -23.17 4.78
N ASN A 43 4.76 -22.20 3.98
CA ASN A 43 5.16 -21.98 2.59
C ASN A 43 6.65 -21.63 2.48
N ILE A 44 7.16 -20.82 3.42
CA ILE A 44 8.58 -20.48 3.48
C ILE A 44 9.07 -20.56 4.93
N LYS A 45 10.01 -21.48 5.18
CA LYS A 45 10.70 -21.60 6.47
C LYS A 45 11.78 -20.52 6.59
N PHE A 46 11.41 -19.37 7.12
CA PHE A 46 12.39 -18.37 7.56
C PHE A 46 13.09 -18.80 8.85
N ARG A 47 14.37 -18.49 9.01
CA ARG A 47 14.98 -18.52 10.34
C ARG A 47 14.49 -17.31 11.11
N LEU A 48 14.37 -17.42 12.42
CA LEU A 48 14.01 -16.29 13.29
C LEU A 48 14.93 -15.08 13.06
N ILE A 49 16.19 -15.31 12.68
CA ILE A 49 17.14 -14.23 12.33
C ILE A 49 16.81 -13.50 11.02
N ASP A 50 16.13 -14.15 10.06
CA ASP A 50 15.69 -13.55 8.81
C ASP A 50 14.47 -12.65 9.06
N ILE A 51 13.49 -13.14 9.83
CA ILE A 51 12.35 -12.34 10.31
C ILE A 51 12.83 -11.18 11.20
N MET A 52 13.81 -11.44 12.07
CA MET A 52 14.43 -10.41 12.91
C MET A 52 15.28 -9.45 12.12
N ARG A 53 15.88 -9.80 10.96
CA ARG A 53 16.53 -8.82 10.08
C ARG A 53 15.53 -7.82 9.50
N PHE A 54 14.34 -8.29 9.11
CA PHE A 54 13.22 -7.42 8.72
C PHE A 54 12.71 -6.56 9.90
N GLY A 55 12.65 -7.14 11.12
CA GLY A 55 12.28 -6.42 12.35
C GLY A 55 13.37 -5.52 12.94
N TRP A 56 14.66 -5.78 12.68
CA TRP A 56 15.79 -5.04 13.24
C TRP A 56 16.11 -3.80 12.41
N GLY A 57 15.93 -3.86 11.09
CA GLY A 57 15.83 -2.65 10.26
C GLY A 57 14.77 -1.69 10.81
N GLN A 58 13.64 -2.22 11.29
CA GLN A 58 12.53 -1.47 11.90
C GLN A 58 12.88 -0.86 13.28
N ALA A 59 13.70 -1.52 14.09
CA ALA A 59 14.15 -1.02 15.40
C ALA A 59 15.30 -0.01 15.28
N ALA A 60 16.25 -0.25 14.37
CA ALA A 60 17.32 0.70 14.03
C ALA A 60 16.76 2.00 13.42
N PHE A 61 15.71 1.92 12.60
CA PHE A 61 14.99 3.09 12.06
C PHE A 61 14.39 3.99 13.16
N ARG A 62 13.85 3.41 14.24
CA ARG A 62 13.32 4.18 15.39
C ARG A 62 14.42 4.77 16.29
N LEU A 63 15.60 4.16 16.34
CA LEU A 63 16.67 4.53 17.28
C LEU A 63 17.79 5.38 16.67
N ARG A 64 18.08 5.25 15.37
CA ARG A 64 19.26 5.85 14.74
C ARG A 64 18.99 6.87 13.65
N GLY A 65 17.80 6.87 13.03
CA GLY A 65 17.48 7.84 11.98
C GLY A 65 18.55 7.91 10.88
N GLU A 66 19.04 6.78 10.38
CA GLU A 66 20.16 6.74 9.43
C GLU A 66 19.76 6.25 8.02
N SER A 67 20.13 7.10 7.05
CA SER A 67 20.34 7.01 5.59
C SER A 67 19.58 6.01 4.72
N ASP A 68 18.99 6.54 3.64
CA ASP A 68 18.37 5.84 2.50
C ASP A 68 19.18 4.67 1.92
N LYS A 69 20.52 4.69 2.10
CA LYS A 69 21.42 3.63 1.63
C LYS A 69 21.21 2.27 2.31
N ASP A 70 20.76 2.25 3.56
CA ASP A 70 20.55 1.01 4.33
C ASP A 70 19.16 0.38 4.08
N LEU A 71 18.16 1.19 3.73
CA LEU A 71 16.84 0.72 3.30
C LEU A 71 16.93 -0.02 1.96
N GLY A 72 17.62 0.57 0.97
CA GLY A 72 17.84 -0.05 -0.33
C GLY A 72 18.66 -1.35 -0.25
N ARG A 73 19.48 -1.54 0.79
CA ARG A 73 20.22 -2.80 1.03
C ARG A 73 19.32 -3.87 1.67
N SER A 74 18.44 -3.46 2.60
CA SER A 74 17.51 -4.37 3.27
C SER A 74 16.37 -4.83 2.34
N GLN A 75 15.87 -3.96 1.46
CA GLN A 75 14.87 -4.29 0.45
C GLN A 75 15.45 -5.19 -0.66
N ARG A 76 16.69 -4.91 -1.13
CA ARG A 76 17.43 -5.85 -2.01
C ARG A 76 17.63 -7.22 -1.37
N SER A 77 17.95 -7.27 -0.08
CA SER A 77 18.06 -8.54 0.65
C SER A 77 16.71 -9.27 0.80
N GLY A 78 15.59 -8.54 0.77
CA GLY A 78 14.24 -9.09 0.78
C GLY A 78 13.90 -9.88 -0.49
N LEU A 79 14.40 -9.43 -1.63
CA LEU A 79 14.13 -10.01 -2.94
C LEU A 79 14.99 -11.26 -3.23
N ASN A 80 16.16 -11.36 -2.62
CA ASN A 80 16.93 -12.62 -2.61
C ASN A 80 16.17 -13.78 -1.94
N LEU A 81 15.14 -13.51 -1.13
CA LEU A 81 14.36 -14.57 -0.46
C LEU A 81 13.30 -15.21 -1.36
N VAL A 82 12.91 -14.53 -2.44
CA VAL A 82 11.97 -15.05 -3.45
C VAL A 82 12.67 -15.58 -4.69
N SER A 83 13.99 -15.37 -4.83
CA SER A 83 14.79 -15.95 -5.92
C SER A 83 14.62 -17.47 -6.02
N GLY A 84 14.43 -17.97 -7.24
CA GLY A 84 14.20 -19.38 -7.54
C GLY A 84 12.77 -19.87 -7.24
N ARG A 85 11.82 -18.97 -6.96
CA ARG A 85 10.40 -19.31 -6.75
C ARG A 85 9.55 -18.87 -7.93
N ARG A 86 8.45 -19.59 -8.16
CA ARG A 86 7.47 -19.23 -9.19
C ARG A 86 6.65 -18.03 -8.74
N GLN A 87 6.43 -17.11 -9.67
CA GLN A 87 5.70 -15.87 -9.42
C GLN A 87 4.23 -16.14 -9.04
N ASP A 88 3.60 -17.14 -9.64
CA ASP A 88 2.21 -17.51 -9.37
C ASP A 88 2.02 -18.05 -7.93
N GLU A 89 2.96 -18.83 -7.41
CA GLU A 89 2.97 -19.26 -6.01
C GLU A 89 3.01 -18.06 -5.06
N LEU A 90 3.89 -17.08 -5.33
CA LEU A 90 3.96 -15.88 -4.51
C LEU A 90 2.66 -15.07 -4.57
N ARG A 91 2.04 -14.95 -5.76
CA ARG A 91 0.74 -14.29 -5.91
C ARG A 91 -0.33 -14.97 -5.07
N THR A 92 -0.41 -16.31 -5.10
CA THR A 92 -1.37 -17.06 -4.27
C THR A 92 -1.15 -16.78 -2.79
N TRP A 93 0.10 -16.81 -2.31
CA TRP A 93 0.40 -16.52 -0.91
C TRP A 93 0.11 -15.07 -0.54
N CYS A 94 0.36 -14.11 -1.44
CA CYS A 94 0.02 -12.72 -1.23
C CYS A 94 -1.48 -12.53 -1.00
N VAL A 95 -2.36 -13.24 -1.70
CA VAL A 95 -3.82 -13.18 -1.48
C VAL A 95 -4.19 -13.58 -0.06
N ASP A 96 -3.76 -14.76 0.38
CA ASP A 96 -4.08 -15.26 1.72
C ASP A 96 -3.51 -14.33 2.79
N ILE A 97 -2.26 -13.89 2.61
CA ILE A 97 -1.57 -13.05 3.59
C ILE A 97 -2.17 -11.64 3.63
N ALA A 98 -2.53 -11.06 2.49
CA ALA A 98 -3.21 -9.78 2.43
C ALA A 98 -4.50 -9.81 3.25
N ARG A 99 -5.36 -10.80 3.00
CA ARG A 99 -6.66 -10.97 3.68
C ARG A 99 -6.54 -11.22 5.17
N GLU A 100 -5.63 -12.09 5.59
CA GLU A 100 -5.55 -12.51 6.99
C GLU A 100 -4.69 -11.56 7.84
N TRP A 101 -3.62 -11.00 7.26
CA TRP A 101 -2.60 -10.29 8.02
C TRP A 101 -2.56 -8.80 7.75
N ILE A 102 -2.98 -8.31 6.59
CA ILE A 102 -2.76 -6.90 6.22
C ILE A 102 -4.06 -6.09 6.20
N VAL A 103 -5.05 -6.51 5.43
CA VAL A 103 -6.35 -5.83 5.30
C VAL A 103 -7.01 -5.56 6.66
N PRO A 104 -7.02 -6.48 7.64
CA PRO A 104 -7.61 -6.22 8.96
C PRO A 104 -6.89 -5.14 9.79
N ARG A 105 -5.71 -4.69 9.34
CA ARG A 105 -4.91 -3.65 9.99
C ARG A 105 -5.04 -2.30 9.30
N VAL A 106 -5.67 -2.22 8.12
CA VAL A 106 -5.86 -0.95 7.42
C VAL A 106 -6.63 0.02 8.32
N TYR A 107 -6.16 1.26 8.40
CA TYR A 107 -6.83 2.29 9.19
C TYR A 107 -8.22 2.56 8.61
N GLU A 108 -9.25 2.47 9.45
CA GLU A 108 -10.66 2.73 9.06
C GLU A 108 -10.80 4.10 8.37
N GLY A 109 -10.19 5.15 8.93
CA GLY A 109 -10.21 6.49 8.32
C GLY A 109 -9.51 6.58 6.96
N MET A 110 -8.60 5.65 6.62
CA MET A 110 -8.02 5.59 5.27
C MET A 110 -8.95 4.88 4.29
N VAL A 111 -9.72 3.89 4.74
CA VAL A 111 -10.79 3.29 3.92
C VAL A 111 -11.81 4.37 3.53
N GLU A 112 -12.22 5.21 4.49
CA GLU A 112 -13.12 6.34 4.23
C GLU A 112 -12.55 7.32 3.19
N VAL A 113 -11.24 7.63 3.26
CA VAL A 113 -10.59 8.51 2.26
C VAL A 113 -10.55 7.86 0.88
N ILE A 114 -10.28 6.56 0.78
CA ILE A 114 -10.29 5.83 -0.50
C ILE A 114 -11.70 5.88 -1.11
N GLU A 115 -12.73 5.59 -0.33
CA GLU A 115 -14.12 5.63 -0.78
C GLU A 115 -14.57 7.05 -1.16
N GLU A 116 -14.11 8.08 -0.44
CA GLU A 116 -14.35 9.47 -0.80
C GLU A 116 -13.80 9.80 -2.20
N HIS A 117 -12.57 9.41 -2.50
CA HIS A 117 -11.97 9.59 -3.83
C HIS A 117 -12.72 8.82 -4.92
N LYS A 118 -13.09 7.56 -4.64
CA LYS A 118 -13.89 6.75 -5.58
C LYS A 118 -15.25 7.41 -5.86
N SER A 119 -15.93 7.93 -4.84
CA SER A 119 -17.21 8.62 -4.98
C SER A 119 -17.13 9.89 -5.84
N LYS A 120 -15.94 10.49 -5.90
CA LYS A 120 -15.63 11.68 -6.71
C LYS A 120 -15.21 11.33 -8.15
N GLY A 121 -15.10 10.04 -8.49
CA GLY A 121 -14.66 9.57 -9.80
C GLY A 121 -13.15 9.54 -9.97
N ASP A 122 -12.38 9.55 -8.88
CA ASP A 122 -10.93 9.61 -8.91
C ASP A 122 -10.36 8.20 -9.04
N ALA A 123 -9.29 8.03 -9.82
CA ALA A 123 -8.53 6.79 -9.78
C ALA A 123 -7.80 6.69 -8.44
N THR A 124 -7.75 5.51 -7.84
CA THR A 124 -7.03 5.29 -6.56
C THR A 124 -5.89 4.31 -6.75
N PHE A 125 -4.68 4.71 -6.38
CA PHE A 125 -3.47 3.91 -6.57
C PHE A 125 -2.72 3.69 -5.26
N LEU A 126 -2.39 2.43 -4.97
CA LEU A 126 -1.41 2.10 -3.94
C LEU A 126 0.01 2.29 -4.49
N VAL A 127 0.90 2.98 -3.76
CA VAL A 127 2.28 3.28 -4.18
C VAL A 127 3.24 2.85 -3.09
N THR A 128 4.00 1.78 -3.31
CA THR A 128 4.76 1.12 -2.22
C THR A 128 6.09 0.53 -2.67
N ALA A 129 7.05 0.50 -1.74
CA ALA A 129 8.30 -0.23 -1.92
C ALA A 129 8.14 -1.76 -1.74
N ALA A 130 6.95 -2.23 -1.36
CA ALA A 130 6.64 -3.66 -1.30
C ALA A 130 6.61 -4.28 -2.70
N PRO A 131 6.75 -5.62 -2.81
CA PRO A 131 6.64 -6.32 -4.10
C PRO A 131 5.33 -6.00 -4.82
N THR A 132 5.39 -5.87 -6.15
CA THR A 132 4.22 -5.56 -6.98
C THR A 132 3.07 -6.54 -6.78
N GLU A 133 3.34 -7.83 -6.60
CA GLU A 133 2.33 -8.86 -6.37
C GLU A 133 1.51 -8.58 -5.10
N LEU A 134 2.18 -8.15 -4.02
CA LEU A 134 1.49 -7.78 -2.79
C LEU A 134 0.73 -6.47 -2.97
N ALA A 135 1.31 -5.50 -3.66
CA ALA A 135 0.70 -4.20 -3.89
C ALA A 135 -0.58 -4.33 -4.73
N GLU A 136 -0.55 -5.07 -5.83
CA GLU A 136 -1.70 -5.37 -6.69
C GLU A 136 -2.79 -6.11 -5.91
N THR A 137 -2.41 -7.16 -5.17
CA THR A 137 -3.35 -7.89 -4.31
C THR A 137 -4.04 -6.96 -3.32
N LEU A 138 -3.29 -6.08 -2.64
CA LEU A 138 -3.89 -5.14 -1.69
C LEU A 138 -4.78 -4.10 -2.36
N ALA A 139 -4.42 -3.63 -3.56
CA ALA A 139 -5.28 -2.73 -4.33
C ALA A 139 -6.60 -3.40 -4.70
N ASP A 140 -6.56 -4.66 -5.15
CA ASP A 140 -7.75 -5.44 -5.48
C ASP A 140 -8.62 -5.66 -4.24
N GLU A 141 -8.02 -6.10 -3.12
CA GLU A 141 -8.73 -6.32 -1.85
C GLU A 141 -9.33 -5.03 -1.26
N LEU A 142 -8.77 -3.86 -1.58
CA LEU A 142 -9.29 -2.56 -1.16
C LEU A 142 -10.21 -1.91 -2.21
N GLY A 143 -10.44 -2.57 -3.34
CA GLY A 143 -11.25 -2.04 -4.45
C GLY A 143 -10.69 -0.74 -5.02
N MET A 144 -9.36 -0.63 -5.09
CA MET A 144 -8.63 0.48 -5.69
C MET A 144 -8.46 0.28 -7.20
N SER A 145 -8.09 1.33 -7.94
CA SER A 145 -7.89 1.27 -9.40
C SER A 145 -6.61 0.53 -9.80
N GLY A 146 -5.65 0.39 -8.90
CA GLY A 146 -4.46 -0.42 -9.11
C GLY A 146 -3.35 -0.11 -8.12
N ALA A 147 -2.15 -0.61 -8.41
CA ALA A 147 -0.98 -0.41 -7.58
C ALA A 147 0.29 -0.14 -8.40
N ILE A 148 1.27 0.46 -7.73
CA ILE A 148 2.63 0.68 -8.17
C ILE A 148 3.52 0.11 -7.07
N GLY A 149 4.07 -1.08 -7.32
CA GLY A 149 4.99 -1.76 -6.40
C GLY A 149 6.40 -1.86 -6.98
N THR A 150 7.31 -2.47 -6.21
CA THR A 150 8.65 -2.80 -6.68
C THR A 150 8.61 -4.11 -7.47
N ALA A 151 8.92 -4.02 -8.77
CA ALA A 151 8.99 -5.18 -9.65
C ALA A 151 10.31 -5.94 -9.48
N ALA A 152 10.21 -7.26 -9.35
CA ALA A 152 11.36 -8.17 -9.41
C ALA A 152 11.46 -8.79 -10.81
N GLU A 153 12.68 -9.11 -11.26
CA GLU A 153 12.86 -9.78 -12.56
C GLU A 153 12.39 -11.24 -12.47
N VAL A 154 11.65 -11.64 -13.49
CA VAL A 154 11.11 -12.99 -13.67
C VAL A 154 11.58 -13.47 -15.04
N ASP A 155 12.05 -14.71 -15.13
CA ASP A 155 12.45 -15.33 -16.39
C ASP A 155 11.25 -15.79 -17.23
N ASP A 156 11.53 -16.33 -18.43
CA ASP A 156 10.51 -16.81 -19.37
C ASP A 156 9.65 -17.97 -18.80
N GLU A 157 10.12 -18.64 -17.74
CA GLU A 157 9.41 -19.73 -17.05
C GLU A 157 8.56 -19.24 -15.88
N GLY A 158 8.56 -17.94 -15.61
CA GLY A 158 7.79 -17.36 -14.50
C GLY A 158 8.50 -17.47 -13.15
N VAL A 159 9.82 -17.65 -13.12
CA VAL A 159 10.62 -17.80 -11.89
C VAL A 159 11.41 -16.52 -11.59
N TYR A 160 11.42 -16.09 -10.33
CA TYR A 160 12.21 -14.93 -9.92
C TYR A 160 13.70 -15.20 -10.08
N THR A 161 14.38 -14.36 -10.85
CA THR A 161 15.83 -14.46 -11.08
C THR A 161 16.63 -13.99 -9.86
N GLY A 162 16.00 -13.19 -8.99
CA GLY A 162 16.65 -12.50 -7.87
C GLY A 162 17.24 -11.14 -8.25
N ASN A 163 17.15 -10.73 -9.51
CA ASN A 163 17.53 -9.38 -9.94
C ASN A 163 16.36 -8.40 -9.82
N LEU A 164 16.72 -7.13 -9.84
CA LEU A 164 15.80 -6.01 -9.91
C LEU A 164 16.05 -5.28 -11.24
N PRO A 165 15.06 -5.25 -12.16
CA PRO A 165 15.22 -4.58 -13.45
C PRO A 165 15.25 -3.05 -13.30
N GLY A 166 14.88 -2.51 -12.13
CA GLY A 166 14.91 -1.10 -11.79
C GLY A 166 15.21 -0.86 -10.31
N PRO A 167 15.26 0.42 -9.88
CA PRO A 167 15.45 0.74 -8.48
C PRO A 167 14.24 0.31 -7.63
N VAL A 168 14.45 0.15 -6.32
CA VAL A 168 13.33 -0.07 -5.40
C VAL A 168 12.50 1.19 -5.33
N LEU A 169 11.17 1.05 -5.36
CA LEU A 169 10.24 2.18 -5.44
C LEU A 169 10.28 3.03 -4.16
N HIS A 170 11.21 3.98 -4.08
CA HIS A 170 11.46 4.81 -2.91
C HIS A 170 11.81 6.25 -3.31
N GLY A 171 11.24 7.23 -2.62
CA GLY A 171 11.51 8.65 -2.85
C GLY A 171 11.31 9.09 -4.31
N GLU A 172 12.38 9.50 -4.98
CA GLU A 172 12.32 9.96 -6.37
C GLU A 172 11.77 8.90 -7.33
N ASP A 173 12.06 7.61 -7.08
CA ASP A 173 11.57 6.52 -7.92
C ASP A 173 10.04 6.33 -7.79
N LYS A 174 9.48 6.59 -6.60
CA LYS A 174 8.01 6.64 -6.43
C LYS A 174 7.41 7.79 -7.22
N ALA A 175 7.99 8.98 -7.12
CA ALA A 175 7.49 10.15 -7.82
C ALA A 175 7.56 9.95 -9.35
N ALA A 176 8.66 9.39 -9.85
CA ALA A 176 8.83 9.07 -11.27
C ALA A 176 7.78 8.04 -11.75
N ALA A 177 7.50 7.00 -10.95
CA ALA A 177 6.49 6.01 -11.31
C ALA A 177 5.06 6.58 -11.26
N VAL A 178 4.76 7.45 -10.29
CA VAL A 178 3.49 8.19 -10.21
C VAL A 178 3.33 9.09 -11.44
N ALA A 179 4.37 9.85 -11.81
CA ALA A 179 4.35 10.70 -12.99
C ALA A 179 4.11 9.89 -14.27
N LYS A 180 4.83 8.78 -14.43
CA LYS A 180 4.66 7.87 -15.56
C LYS A 180 3.23 7.32 -15.63
N ARG A 181 2.69 6.85 -14.50
CA ARG A 181 1.33 6.30 -14.43
C ARG A 181 0.27 7.36 -14.73
N ALA A 182 0.50 8.60 -14.30
CA ALA A 182 -0.37 9.71 -14.61
C ALA A 182 -0.37 10.04 -16.11
N ASP A 183 0.80 10.07 -16.75
CA ASP A 183 0.93 10.29 -18.19
C ASP A 183 0.25 9.18 -19.02
N GLU A 184 0.49 7.92 -18.67
CA GLU A 184 -0.13 6.74 -19.31
C GLU A 184 -1.66 6.77 -19.31
N LEU A 185 -2.25 7.38 -18.29
CA LEU A 185 -3.70 7.42 -18.07
C LEU A 185 -4.32 8.79 -18.34
N GLY A 186 -3.54 9.80 -18.72
CA GLY A 186 -4.01 11.18 -18.91
C GLY A 186 -4.53 11.84 -17.62
N LEU A 187 -3.95 11.51 -16.46
CA LEU A 187 -4.33 12.04 -15.15
C LEU A 187 -3.67 13.39 -14.88
N SER A 188 -4.46 14.36 -14.40
CA SER A 188 -3.96 15.66 -13.94
C SER A 188 -3.36 15.54 -12.54
N LEU A 189 -2.03 15.56 -12.44
CA LEU A 189 -1.32 15.57 -11.15
C LEU A 189 -1.63 16.82 -10.33
N ALA A 190 -1.85 17.96 -10.98
CA ALA A 190 -2.21 19.22 -10.33
C ALA A 190 -3.60 19.18 -9.65
N GLU A 191 -4.48 18.25 -10.04
CA GLU A 191 -5.77 18.00 -9.39
C GLU A 191 -5.79 16.68 -8.58
N SER A 192 -4.65 16.01 -8.51
CA SER A 192 -4.51 14.73 -7.81
C SER A 192 -4.06 14.91 -6.36
N SER A 193 -4.28 13.87 -5.56
CA SER A 193 -3.89 13.80 -4.16
C SER A 193 -2.78 12.79 -3.92
N ALA A 194 -1.96 13.01 -2.87
CA ALA A 194 -1.00 12.02 -2.40
C ALA A 194 -0.99 11.93 -0.87
N TYR A 195 -0.89 10.72 -0.33
CA TYR A 195 -0.96 10.41 1.10
C TYR A 195 0.28 9.63 1.55
N THR A 196 1.00 10.12 2.56
CA THR A 196 2.18 9.42 3.14
C THR A 196 2.49 9.86 4.56
N ASP A 197 3.15 9.01 5.35
CA ASP A 197 3.69 9.32 6.68
C ASP A 197 5.13 9.84 6.66
N SER A 198 5.84 9.64 5.55
CA SER A 198 7.30 9.74 5.49
C SER A 198 7.77 10.92 4.67
N VAL A 199 8.82 11.60 5.17
CA VAL A 199 9.50 12.65 4.40
C VAL A 199 10.23 12.09 3.18
N ASN A 200 10.51 10.78 3.15
CA ASN A 200 11.15 10.15 2.01
C ASN A 200 10.26 10.25 0.76
N ASP A 201 8.94 10.30 0.92
CA ASP A 201 7.98 10.46 -0.17
C ASP A 201 7.72 11.95 -0.51
N LEU A 202 8.56 12.87 -0.03
CA LEU A 202 8.44 14.30 -0.35
C LEU A 202 8.37 14.58 -1.86
N PRO A 203 9.19 13.95 -2.73
CA PRO A 203 9.08 14.15 -4.17
C PRO A 203 7.67 13.80 -4.72
N MET A 204 7.00 12.80 -4.15
CA MET A 204 5.64 12.43 -4.53
C MET A 204 4.61 13.46 -4.03
N LEU A 205 4.81 14.02 -2.84
CA LEU A 205 3.96 15.10 -2.32
C LEU A 205 4.11 16.41 -3.12
N GLU A 206 5.32 16.72 -3.59
CA GLU A 206 5.58 17.93 -4.39
C GLU A 206 5.07 17.81 -5.83
N LEU A 207 4.83 16.58 -6.31
CA LEU A 207 4.35 16.31 -7.65
C LEU A 207 2.84 16.61 -7.83
N VAL A 208 2.06 16.54 -6.75
CA VAL A 208 0.60 16.63 -6.79
C VAL A 208 0.07 17.98 -6.27
N GLY A 209 -1.13 18.37 -6.69
CA GLY A 209 -1.77 19.59 -6.20
C GLY A 209 -2.35 19.50 -4.78
N HIS A 210 -2.65 18.29 -4.31
CA HIS A 210 -3.27 18.06 -3.00
C HIS A 210 -2.45 17.10 -2.13
N PRO A 211 -1.29 17.53 -1.59
CA PRO A 211 -0.49 16.71 -0.69
C PRO A 211 -1.12 16.58 0.69
N HIS A 212 -1.09 15.37 1.26
CA HIS A 212 -1.60 15.07 2.59
C HIS A 212 -0.61 14.26 3.41
N ALA A 213 -0.30 14.76 4.60
CA ALA A 213 0.52 14.05 5.58
C ALA A 213 -0.37 13.15 6.45
N VAL A 214 -0.07 11.86 6.56
CA VAL A 214 -0.86 10.88 7.32
C VAL A 214 -0.04 10.33 8.47
N ASN A 215 -0.51 10.49 9.71
CA ASN A 215 0.23 10.08 10.92
C ASN A 215 1.74 10.47 10.91
N PRO A 216 2.10 11.69 10.45
CA PRO A 216 3.43 11.95 9.91
C PRO A 216 4.55 11.77 10.94
N ALA A 217 5.69 11.26 10.47
CA ALA A 217 6.92 11.31 11.23
C ALA A 217 7.35 12.76 11.49
N ARG A 218 8.18 12.99 12.52
CA ARG A 218 8.55 14.34 12.99
C ARG A 218 9.06 15.27 11.88
N GLN A 219 9.81 14.75 10.91
CA GLN A 219 10.32 15.54 9.78
C GLN A 219 9.18 15.97 8.85
N LEU A 220 8.35 15.03 8.37
CA LEU A 220 7.21 15.36 7.51
C LEU A 220 6.21 16.26 8.23
N LYS A 221 5.98 16.05 9.53
CA LYS A 221 5.07 16.90 10.32
C LYS A 221 5.51 18.36 10.28
N ARG A 222 6.80 18.64 10.53
CA ARG A 222 7.34 20.01 10.49
C ARG A 222 7.14 20.64 9.13
N LEU A 223 7.46 19.89 8.07
CA LEU A 223 7.30 20.38 6.70
C LEU A 223 5.84 20.65 6.35
N ALA A 224 4.93 19.78 6.79
CA ALA A 224 3.49 19.98 6.61
C ALA A 224 3.00 21.22 7.37
N ASP A 225 3.45 21.43 8.62
CA ASP A 225 3.13 22.63 9.40
C ASP A 225 3.68 23.91 8.69
N GLU A 226 4.91 23.86 8.17
CA GLU A 226 5.56 24.99 7.46
C GLU A 226 4.88 25.32 6.12
N ARG A 227 4.44 24.31 5.37
CA ARG A 227 3.81 24.46 4.04
C ARG A 227 2.29 24.54 4.08
N GLY A 228 1.68 24.43 5.27
CA GLY A 228 0.23 24.40 5.44
C GLY A 228 -0.44 23.16 4.84
N TRP A 229 0.28 22.04 4.72
CA TRP A 229 -0.29 20.80 4.19
C TRP A 229 -1.23 20.15 5.22
N PRO A 230 -2.41 19.63 4.81
CA PRO A 230 -3.31 18.97 5.73
C PRO A 230 -2.68 17.73 6.37
N ILE A 231 -2.84 17.61 7.69
CA ILE A 231 -2.41 16.44 8.46
C ILE A 231 -3.64 15.60 8.84
N LYS A 232 -3.61 14.30 8.54
CA LYS A 232 -4.63 13.32 8.92
C LYS A 232 -4.08 12.38 10.00
N GLU A 233 -4.65 12.41 11.20
CA GLU A 233 -4.31 11.50 12.30
C GLU A 233 -5.29 10.32 12.33
N MET A 234 -4.84 9.15 11.89
CA MET A 234 -5.65 7.93 11.73
C MET A 234 -5.47 6.93 12.89
N ARG A 235 -4.47 7.14 13.75
CA ARG A 235 -4.14 6.23 14.87
C ARG A 235 -5.22 6.15 15.96
N THR A 236 -6.14 7.10 16.00
CA THR A 236 -7.14 7.25 17.07
C THR A 236 -8.42 6.43 16.88
N SER A 237 -8.63 5.80 15.73
CA SER A 237 -9.83 5.01 15.44
C SER A 237 -9.63 3.53 15.76
N ARG A 238 -9.69 3.16 17.05
CA ARG A 238 -9.95 1.77 17.48
C ARG A 238 -11.43 1.61 17.79
N LYS A 239 -12.29 1.62 16.77
CA LYS A 239 -13.60 0.99 16.88
C LYS A 239 -13.54 -0.29 16.06
N GLY A 240 -13.50 -1.42 16.75
CA GLY A 240 -13.47 -2.72 16.09
C GLY A 240 -14.75 -2.91 15.29
N LEU A 241 -14.62 -3.13 13.98
CA LEU A 241 -15.67 -3.73 13.17
C LEU A 241 -15.07 -4.51 12.00
N VAL A 242 -15.74 -5.62 11.68
CA VAL A 242 -15.44 -6.53 10.57
C VAL A 242 -15.78 -5.84 9.26
N ILE A 243 -14.80 -5.65 8.39
CA ILE A 243 -15.03 -5.08 7.06
C ILE A 243 -15.51 -6.20 6.14
N SER A 244 -16.77 -6.14 5.71
CA SER A 244 -17.25 -6.93 4.57
C SER A 244 -16.91 -6.18 3.29
N ILE A 245 -15.70 -6.41 2.74
CA ILE A 245 -15.34 -5.89 1.42
C ILE A 245 -15.93 -6.84 0.39
N GLY A 246 -16.87 -6.33 -0.40
CA GLY A 246 -17.60 -7.10 -1.38
C GLY A 246 -16.82 -7.22 -2.69
N THR A 247 -16.64 -8.45 -3.13
CA THR A 247 -16.77 -8.82 -4.55
C THR A 247 -17.62 -10.08 -4.63
N GLY A 248 -18.88 -9.93 -5.05
CA GLY A 248 -19.66 -11.01 -5.66
C GLY A 248 -19.84 -12.33 -4.87
N ALA A 249 -20.32 -12.31 -3.62
CA ALA A 249 -21.21 -13.34 -3.05
C ALA A 249 -21.63 -12.93 -1.63
N ALA A 250 -22.94 -12.75 -1.44
CA ALA A 250 -23.67 -12.75 -0.18
C ALA A 250 -23.17 -11.85 0.96
N ALA A 251 -23.83 -10.68 1.09
CA ALA A 251 -23.97 -9.97 2.34
C ALA A 251 -24.53 -10.89 3.45
N LEU A 252 -23.76 -11.14 4.51
CA LEU A 252 -24.22 -11.63 5.82
C LEU A 252 -23.07 -11.60 6.85
N ALA A 253 -22.68 -10.41 7.32
CA ALA A 253 -21.79 -10.29 8.48
C ALA A 253 -22.34 -9.27 9.49
N GLY A 254 -23.60 -9.47 9.87
CA GLY A 254 -24.27 -8.74 10.94
C GLY A 254 -24.98 -9.71 11.89
N ALA A 255 -24.25 -10.63 12.55
CA ALA A 255 -24.86 -11.47 13.60
C ALA A 255 -23.89 -12.12 14.61
N THR A 256 -22.59 -12.26 14.36
CA THR A 256 -21.74 -13.14 15.21
C THR A 256 -21.07 -12.46 16.41
N ALA A 257 -21.03 -11.13 16.50
CA ALA A 257 -20.40 -10.45 17.63
C ALA A 257 -21.26 -10.39 18.92
N LEU A 258 -22.56 -10.73 18.87
CA LEU A 258 -23.43 -10.68 20.05
C LEU A 258 -23.48 -11.99 20.87
N ALA A 259 -23.03 -13.12 20.33
CA ALA A 259 -23.20 -14.43 20.96
C ALA A 259 -22.11 -14.82 21.96
N MET A 260 -20.94 -14.15 21.98
CA MET A 260 -19.83 -14.50 22.88
C MET A 260 -19.77 -13.67 24.18
N ARG A 261 -20.66 -12.69 24.37
CA ARG A 261 -20.62 -11.81 25.56
C ARG A 261 -21.52 -12.23 26.72
N GLN A 262 -22.30 -13.30 26.60
CA GLN A 262 -23.17 -13.80 27.68
C GLN A 262 -22.64 -15.04 28.41
N ARG A 263 -21.51 -15.64 28.01
CA ARG A 263 -20.97 -16.84 28.67
C ARG A 263 -19.92 -16.61 29.77
N HIS A 264 -19.57 -15.35 30.06
CA HIS A 264 -18.63 -15.00 31.14
C HIS A 264 -19.25 -14.17 32.28
N ARG A 265 -20.58 -14.16 32.39
CA ARG A 265 -21.31 -13.56 33.52
C ARG A 265 -22.42 -14.47 34.06
N ARG A 266 -22.08 -15.74 34.29
CA ARG A 266 -22.81 -16.61 35.21
C ARG A 266 -21.81 -17.36 36.06
#